data_AF-A0AAW4CM82-F1
#
_entry.id   AF-A0AAW4CM82-F1
#
_cell.length_a   1.000
_cell.length_b   1.000
_cell.length_c   1.000
_cell.angle_alpha   90.00
_cell.angle_beta   90.00
_cell.angle_gamma   90.00
#
_symmetry.space_group_name_H-M   'P 1'
#
loop_
_entity.id
_entity.type
_entity.pdbx_description
1 polymer ?
#
loop_
_entity_poly.entity_id
_entity_poly.type
_entity_poly.pdbx_seq_one_letter_code
_entity_poly.pdbx_strand_id
1 'polypeptide(L)'
;MRNAYLMGAALVALLPIAAQAQPKSATGGVSKQVYQLHQKLITLDSHLDTPASLDLPDWSIDEEHGVHSDYTQVDLPRMKKGGLDGGFWAIYTGQGPLTIEGFRKARDFALLRGMSIRSMVAADPDNFTLALEAKDAAPIAAAGKRIDYMSIENA
;
A
#
# COMPACT_ATOMS: atom_id res chain seq x y z
N MET A 1 56.10 30.58 -39.56
CA MET A 1 54.71 30.26 -39.18
C MET A 1 54.75 29.27 -38.01
N ARG A 2 54.28 29.70 -36.83
CA ARG A 2 53.52 28.97 -35.76
C ARG A 2 53.81 27.46 -35.59
N ASN A 3 54.18 26.90 -34.44
CA ASN A 3 53.80 27.17 -33.05
C ASN A 3 54.83 26.57 -32.07
N ALA A 4 54.98 27.21 -30.91
CA ALA A 4 55.65 26.67 -29.74
C ALA A 4 54.80 25.58 -29.07
N TYR A 5 55.41 24.44 -28.72
CA TYR A 5 54.80 23.43 -27.86
C TYR A 5 55.38 23.58 -26.45
N LEU A 6 54.61 24.21 -25.56
CA LEU A 6 54.84 24.19 -24.12
C LEU A 6 54.33 22.84 -23.58
N MET A 7 55.24 21.96 -23.18
CA MET A 7 54.91 20.78 -22.34
C MET A 7 54.51 21.29 -20.95
N GLY A 8 53.21 21.46 -20.72
CA GLY A 8 52.66 21.62 -19.38
C GLY A 8 52.49 20.25 -18.73
N ALA A 9 53.35 19.92 -17.77
CA ALA A 9 53.16 18.74 -16.91
C ALA A 9 52.00 19.00 -15.95
N ALA A 10 50.82 18.45 -16.25
CA ALA A 10 49.70 18.44 -15.31
C ALA A 10 49.93 17.33 -14.28
N LEU A 11 50.41 17.71 -13.09
CA LEU A 11 50.32 16.84 -11.91
C LEU A 11 48.84 16.70 -11.53
N VAL A 12 48.22 15.58 -11.90
CA VAL A 12 46.92 15.19 -11.34
C VAL A 12 47.18 14.73 -9.91
N ALA A 13 46.86 15.58 -8.94
CA ALA A 13 46.84 15.19 -7.54
C ALA A 13 45.74 14.14 -7.34
N LEU A 14 46.14 12.88 -7.19
CA LEU A 14 45.29 11.79 -6.72
C LEU A 14 44.92 12.08 -5.25
N LEU A 15 43.83 12.80 -5.05
CA LEU A 15 43.17 12.84 -3.74
C LEU A 15 42.66 11.42 -3.45
N PRO A 16 43.03 10.79 -2.33
CA PRO A 16 42.36 9.58 -1.91
C PRO A 16 40.92 9.96 -1.59
N ILE A 17 40.00 9.55 -2.46
CA ILE A 17 38.60 9.44 -2.08
C ILE A 17 38.60 8.42 -0.95
N ALA A 18 38.64 8.91 0.30
CA ALA A 18 38.24 8.11 1.42
C ALA A 18 36.80 7.72 1.12
N ALA A 19 36.62 6.48 0.65
CA ALA A 19 35.31 5.85 0.62
C ALA A 19 34.84 5.90 2.07
N GLN A 20 34.03 6.91 2.41
CA GLN A 20 33.20 6.85 3.59
C GLN A 20 32.35 5.62 3.35
N ALA A 21 32.74 4.52 4.00
CA ALA A 21 31.90 3.36 4.11
C ALA A 21 30.58 3.90 4.68
N GLN A 22 29.56 3.94 3.82
CA GLN A 22 28.19 4.09 4.28
C GLN A 22 28.04 3.09 5.42
N PRO A 23 27.62 3.51 6.62
CA PRO A 23 27.43 2.57 7.70
C PRO A 23 26.56 1.47 7.14
N LYS A 24 27.10 0.24 7.10
CA LYS A 24 26.32 -0.94 6.78
C LYS A 24 25.09 -0.84 7.67
N SER A 25 23.92 -0.65 7.07
CA SER A 25 22.65 -0.87 7.75
C SER A 25 22.75 -2.28 8.30
N ALA A 26 23.11 -2.38 9.57
CA ALA A 26 23.20 -3.64 10.28
C ALA A 26 21.76 -4.13 10.36
N THR A 27 21.34 -4.99 9.42
CA THR A 27 20.02 -5.66 9.45
C THR A 27 18.92 -4.73 10.00
N GLY A 28 18.71 -3.61 9.31
CA GLY A 28 18.22 -2.37 9.91
C GLY A 28 16.77 -2.43 10.37
N GLY A 29 16.56 -2.73 11.65
CA GLY A 29 15.26 -2.54 12.30
C GLY A 29 14.84 -1.06 12.31
N VAL A 30 13.53 -0.80 12.30
CA VAL A 30 12.97 0.55 12.45
C VAL A 30 13.36 1.11 13.82
N SER A 31 13.89 2.32 13.87
CA SER A 31 14.25 2.95 15.15
C SER A 31 13.00 3.20 16.00
N LYS A 32 13.14 3.15 17.33
CA LYS A 32 12.02 3.46 18.26
C LYS A 32 11.39 4.82 17.97
N GLN A 33 12.19 5.81 17.61
CA GLN A 33 11.72 7.16 17.27
C GLN A 33 10.85 7.16 16.01
N VAL A 34 11.28 6.45 14.96
CA VAL A 34 10.51 6.33 13.71
C VAL A 34 9.21 5.56 13.95
N TYR A 35 9.26 4.46 14.70
CA TYR A 35 8.06 3.70 15.05
C TYR A 35 7.05 4.57 15.82
N GLN A 36 7.51 5.32 16.83
CA GLN A 36 6.66 6.23 17.60
C GLN A 36 6.08 7.39 16.76
N LEU A 37 6.81 7.86 15.74
CA LEU A 37 6.28 8.85 14.80
C LEU A 37 5.18 8.22 13.94
N HIS A 38 5.44 7.03 13.38
CA HIS A 38 4.49 6.30 12.55
C HIS A 38 3.15 6.08 13.27
N GLN A 39 3.19 5.63 14.52
CA GLN A 39 1.99 5.39 15.35
C GLN A 39 1.20 6.67 15.70
N LYS A 40 1.69 7.87 15.37
CA LYS A 40 0.99 9.14 15.57
C LYS A 40 0.35 9.69 14.29
N LEU A 41 0.69 9.12 13.14
CA LEU A 41 0.16 9.52 11.84
C LEU A 41 -1.08 8.69 11.54
N ILE A 42 -2.02 9.29 10.80
CA ILE A 42 -3.04 8.51 10.10
C ILE A 42 -2.41 8.05 8.79
N THR A 43 -2.32 6.74 8.60
CA THR A 43 -1.73 6.15 7.40
C THR A 43 -2.82 5.55 6.52
N LEU A 44 -2.81 5.93 5.25
CA LEU A 44 -3.74 5.43 4.25
C LEU A 44 -2.95 4.90 3.06
N ASP A 45 -3.37 3.76 2.54
CA ASP A 45 -2.94 3.29 1.23
C ASP A 45 -3.99 3.68 0.18
N SER A 46 -3.54 4.24 -0.95
CA SER A 46 -4.42 4.65 -2.05
C SER A 46 -4.96 3.49 -2.89
N HIS A 47 -4.48 2.25 -2.68
CA HIS A 47 -4.84 1.10 -3.50
C HIS A 47 -4.63 -0.24 -2.76
N LEU A 48 -5.68 -0.74 -2.10
CA LEU A 48 -5.70 -2.09 -1.53
C LEU A 48 -6.50 -3.04 -2.41
N ASP A 49 -5.82 -4.01 -3.03
CA ASP A 49 -6.43 -5.11 -3.83
C ASP A 49 -6.96 -6.28 -2.99
N THR A 50 -6.84 -6.20 -1.67
CA THR A 50 -7.39 -7.18 -0.71
C THR A 50 -8.84 -7.61 -0.99
N PRO A 51 -9.75 -6.77 -1.53
CA PRO A 51 -11.07 -7.22 -1.94
C PRO A 51 -11.09 -8.42 -2.88
N ALA A 52 -10.01 -8.68 -3.63
CA ALA A 52 -9.87 -9.87 -4.47
C ALA A 52 -9.83 -11.19 -3.66
N SER A 53 -9.47 -11.13 -2.38
CA SER A 53 -9.36 -12.29 -1.48
C SER A 53 -10.61 -12.52 -0.63
N LEU A 54 -11.50 -11.52 -0.48
CA LEU A 54 -12.69 -11.61 0.39
C LEU A 54 -13.65 -12.75 0.02
N ASP A 55 -13.65 -13.16 -1.25
CA ASP A 55 -14.54 -14.20 -1.77
C ASP A 55 -13.89 -15.59 -1.78
N LEU A 56 -12.64 -15.72 -1.29
CA LEU A 56 -11.95 -17.00 -1.21
C LEU A 56 -12.57 -17.85 -0.09
N PRO A 57 -12.82 -19.15 -0.33
CA PRO A 57 -13.28 -20.04 0.72
C PRO A 57 -12.23 -20.14 1.83
N ASP A 58 -12.71 -20.17 3.07
CA ASP A 58 -11.88 -20.31 4.28
C ASP A 58 -10.84 -19.21 4.50
N TRP A 59 -10.97 -18.07 3.81
CA TRP A 59 -10.15 -16.88 4.05
C TRP A 59 -10.93 -15.83 4.85
N SER A 60 -10.31 -15.28 5.89
CA SER A 60 -10.89 -14.21 6.70
C SER A 60 -9.91 -13.06 6.85
N ILE A 61 -10.41 -11.83 6.70
CA ILE A 61 -9.61 -10.62 6.92
C ILE A 61 -9.18 -10.45 8.38
N ASP A 62 -9.85 -11.12 9.31
CA ASP A 62 -9.60 -11.00 10.75
C ASP A 62 -8.47 -11.90 11.22
N GLU A 63 -8.05 -12.85 10.38
CA GLU A 63 -6.97 -13.79 10.65
C GLU A 63 -5.63 -13.24 10.17
N GLU A 64 -4.56 -13.64 10.85
CA GLU A 64 -3.21 -13.26 10.41
C GLU A 64 -2.71 -14.25 9.37
N HIS A 65 -2.36 -13.74 8.20
CA HIS A 65 -1.86 -14.54 7.09
C HIS A 65 -0.37 -14.32 6.82
N GLY A 66 0.21 -15.25 6.05
CA GLY A 66 1.58 -15.20 5.60
C GLY A 66 1.67 -15.01 4.10
N VAL A 67 2.34 -13.95 3.63
CA VAL A 67 2.48 -13.64 2.19
C VAL A 67 3.08 -14.79 1.36
N HIS A 68 3.89 -15.67 1.96
CA HIS A 68 4.46 -16.83 1.27
C HIS A 68 3.60 -18.09 1.38
N SER A 69 2.52 -18.04 2.15
CA SER A 69 1.58 -19.13 2.38
C SER A 69 0.31 -18.96 1.53
N ASP A 70 -0.28 -17.76 1.51
CA ASP A 70 -1.55 -17.49 0.82
C ASP A 70 -1.47 -16.35 -0.21
N TYR A 71 -0.29 -15.74 -0.38
CA TYR A 71 -0.02 -14.60 -1.27
C TYR A 71 -0.74 -13.29 -0.92
N THR A 72 -1.51 -13.25 0.17
CA THR A 72 -2.13 -12.00 0.62
C THR A 72 -1.14 -11.14 1.39
N GLN A 73 -1.33 -9.83 1.34
CA GLN A 73 -0.41 -8.85 1.93
C GLN A 73 -1.05 -7.99 3.01
N VAL A 74 -2.38 -8.02 3.12
CA VAL A 74 -3.16 -7.16 4.01
C VAL A 74 -4.22 -8.00 4.69
N ASP A 75 -4.22 -7.95 6.01
CA ASP A 75 -5.27 -8.43 6.91
C ASP A 75 -5.29 -7.57 8.16
N LEU A 76 -6.34 -7.66 8.97
CA LEU A 76 -6.52 -6.82 10.14
C LEU A 76 -5.35 -6.93 11.14
N PRO A 77 -4.83 -8.14 11.48
CA PRO A 77 -3.65 -8.26 12.34
C PRO A 77 -2.41 -7.56 11.77
N ARG A 78 -2.09 -7.73 10.49
CA ARG A 78 -0.94 -7.07 9.86
C ARG A 78 -1.14 -5.56 9.72
N MET A 79 -2.37 -5.09 9.46
CA MET A 79 -2.71 -3.65 9.50
C MET A 79 -2.45 -3.07 10.90
N LYS A 80 -2.87 -3.76 11.96
CA LYS A 80 -2.59 -3.37 13.36
C LYS A 80 -1.10 -3.36 13.68
N LYS A 81 -0.35 -4.39 13.31
CA LYS A 81 1.10 -4.47 13.56
C LYS A 81 1.90 -3.43 12.77
N GLY A 82 1.53 -3.22 11.50
CA GLY A 82 2.16 -2.27 10.60
C GLY A 82 1.74 -0.82 10.83
N GLY A 83 0.68 -0.58 11.61
CA GLY A 83 0.12 0.76 11.79
C GLY A 83 -0.45 1.32 10.48
N LEU A 84 -1.20 0.49 9.74
CA LEU A 84 -2.01 0.92 8.59
C LEU A 84 -3.43 1.23 9.08
N ASP A 85 -3.86 2.49 8.99
CA ASP A 85 -5.17 2.92 9.52
C ASP A 85 -6.32 2.72 8.55
N GLY A 86 -6.05 2.43 7.28
CA GLY A 86 -7.07 2.13 6.29
C GLY A 86 -6.59 2.47 4.89
N GLY A 87 -7.52 2.71 3.99
CA GLY A 87 -7.19 3.07 2.62
C GLY A 87 -8.36 2.95 1.66
N PHE A 88 -8.03 2.76 0.39
CA PHE A 88 -8.98 2.64 -0.69
C PHE A 88 -9.04 1.19 -1.19
N TRP A 89 -10.12 0.50 -0.85
CA TRP A 89 -10.39 -0.88 -1.22
C TRP A 89 -10.87 -0.94 -2.66
N ALA A 90 -10.06 -1.58 -3.51
CA ALA A 90 -10.24 -1.57 -4.96
C ALA A 90 -11.39 -2.48 -5.40
N ILE A 91 -12.35 -1.89 -6.10
CA ILE A 91 -13.24 -2.60 -7.02
C ILE A 91 -12.52 -2.71 -8.36
N TYR A 92 -11.58 -3.65 -8.44
CA TYR A 92 -10.89 -3.98 -9.68
C TYR A 92 -11.72 -4.95 -10.52
N THR A 93 -11.87 -4.65 -11.82
CA THR A 93 -12.43 -5.56 -12.82
C THR A 93 -11.45 -5.74 -13.96
N GLY A 94 -11.07 -6.97 -14.31
CA GLY A 94 -10.17 -7.23 -15.44
C GLY A 94 -10.78 -6.80 -16.79
N GLN A 95 -9.96 -6.28 -17.70
CA GLN A 95 -10.41 -5.85 -19.02
C GLN A 95 -11.02 -7.01 -19.81
N GLY A 96 -12.27 -6.82 -20.27
CA GLY A 96 -12.98 -7.75 -21.13
C GLY A 96 -13.22 -7.21 -22.55
N PRO A 97 -14.01 -7.93 -23.37
CA PRO A 97 -14.42 -7.46 -24.70
C PRO A 97 -15.23 -6.16 -24.66
N LEU A 98 -15.02 -5.29 -25.66
CA LEU A 98 -15.76 -4.02 -25.81
C LEU A 98 -17.11 -4.24 -26.52
N THR A 99 -17.98 -5.01 -25.87
CA THR A 99 -19.32 -5.34 -26.36
C THR A 99 -20.36 -5.06 -25.26
N ILE A 100 -21.64 -4.95 -25.64
CA ILE A 100 -22.74 -4.78 -24.68
C ILE A 100 -22.73 -5.89 -23.62
N GLU A 101 -22.43 -7.13 -24.02
CA GLU A 101 -22.32 -8.26 -23.09
C GLU A 101 -21.10 -8.13 -22.17
N GLY A 102 -19.94 -7.74 -22.71
CA GLY A 102 -18.74 -7.47 -21.92
C GLY A 102 -18.95 -6.40 -20.86
N PHE A 103 -19.61 -5.29 -21.22
CA PHE A 103 -19.94 -4.22 -20.28
C PHE A 103 -20.91 -4.67 -19.17
N ARG A 104 -21.92 -5.49 -19.50
CA ARG A 104 -22.83 -6.06 -18.50
C ARG A 104 -22.09 -6.97 -17.52
N LYS A 105 -21.22 -7.84 -18.03
CA LYS A 105 -20.40 -8.72 -17.20
C LYS A 105 -19.46 -7.92 -16.29
N ALA A 106 -18.81 -6.88 -16.82
CA ALA A 106 -17.93 -6.01 -16.03
C ALA A 106 -18.70 -5.27 -14.93
N ARG A 107 -19.87 -4.69 -15.26
CA ARG A 107 -20.77 -4.07 -14.28
C ARG A 107 -21.16 -5.03 -13.16
N ASP A 108 -21.63 -6.23 -13.51
CA ASP A 108 -22.11 -7.20 -12.52
C ASP A 108 -20.97 -7.67 -11.61
N PHE A 109 -19.77 -7.86 -12.18
CA PHE A 109 -18.56 -8.16 -11.41
C PHE A 109 -18.19 -7.03 -10.43
N ALA A 110 -18.17 -5.78 -10.90
CA ALA A 110 -17.85 -4.62 -10.06
C ALA A 110 -18.87 -4.44 -8.92
N LEU A 111 -20.16 -4.66 -9.19
CA LEU A 111 -21.21 -4.63 -8.17
C LEU A 111 -21.01 -5.71 -7.11
N LEU A 112 -20.73 -6.95 -7.51
CA LEU A 112 -20.46 -8.06 -6.59
C LEU A 112 -19.24 -7.75 -5.71
N ARG A 113 -18.15 -7.28 -6.31
CA ARG A 113 -16.95 -6.89 -5.55
C ARG A 113 -17.22 -5.77 -4.55
N GLY A 114 -18.00 -4.76 -4.95
CA GLY A 114 -18.45 -3.70 -4.04
C GLY A 114 -19.32 -4.22 -2.89
N MET A 115 -20.14 -5.25 -3.14
CA MET A 115 -20.91 -5.94 -2.10
C MET A 115 -20.01 -6.72 -1.15
N SER A 116 -18.96 -7.39 -1.63
CA SER A 116 -18.00 -8.10 -0.76
C SER A 116 -17.32 -7.15 0.22
N ILE A 117 -16.87 -5.97 -0.23
CA ILE A 117 -16.29 -4.93 0.64
C ILE A 117 -17.30 -4.49 1.70
N ARG A 118 -18.53 -4.16 1.29
CA ARG A 118 -19.57 -3.73 2.24
C ARG A 118 -19.96 -4.82 3.23
N SER A 119 -19.94 -6.07 2.80
CA SER A 119 -20.26 -7.23 3.64
C SER A 119 -19.17 -7.46 4.68
N MET A 120 -17.89 -7.31 4.29
CA MET A 120 -16.75 -7.36 5.21
C MET A 120 -16.88 -6.28 6.31
N VAL A 121 -17.13 -5.02 5.93
CA VAL A 121 -17.30 -3.93 6.92
C VAL A 121 -18.51 -4.18 7.84
N ALA A 122 -19.60 -4.71 7.29
CA ALA A 122 -20.80 -5.00 8.07
C ALA A 122 -20.62 -6.21 9.01
N ALA A 123 -19.74 -7.15 8.67
CA ALA A 123 -19.45 -8.33 9.47
C ALA A 123 -18.58 -8.00 10.70
N ASP A 124 -17.71 -6.99 10.60
CA ASP A 124 -16.85 -6.54 11.70
C ASP A 124 -16.90 -5.00 11.91
N PRO A 125 -18.02 -4.47 12.41
CA PRO A 125 -18.18 -3.03 12.64
C PRO A 125 -17.33 -2.51 13.80
N ASP A 126 -16.74 -3.38 14.62
CA ASP A 126 -15.87 -2.99 15.73
C ASP A 126 -14.47 -2.64 15.21
N ASN A 127 -14.02 -3.25 14.11
CA ASN A 127 -12.71 -2.96 13.52
C ASN A 127 -12.76 -2.18 12.22
N PHE A 128 -13.84 -2.19 11.45
CA PHE A 128 -13.93 -1.50 10.15
C PHE A 128 -15.06 -0.48 10.10
N THR A 129 -14.89 0.58 9.31
CA THR A 129 -15.96 1.57 9.05
C THR A 129 -15.78 2.20 7.67
N LEU A 130 -16.86 2.25 6.90
CA LEU A 130 -16.88 2.94 5.62
C LEU A 130 -16.69 4.45 5.80
N ALA A 131 -15.80 5.02 5.01
CA ALA A 131 -15.59 6.46 4.88
C ALA A 131 -16.08 6.92 3.50
N LEU A 132 -16.80 8.04 3.45
CA LEU A 132 -17.38 8.60 2.22
C LEU A 132 -16.78 9.96 1.88
N GLU A 133 -16.30 10.69 2.87
CA GLU A 133 -15.67 11.99 2.73
C GLU A 133 -14.33 12.03 3.48
N ALA A 134 -13.42 12.90 3.06
CA ALA A 134 -12.12 13.06 3.70
C ALA A 134 -12.20 13.32 5.22
N LYS A 135 -13.26 14.01 5.67
CA LYS A 135 -13.48 14.34 7.09
C LYS A 135 -13.80 13.11 7.95
N ASP A 136 -14.18 11.98 7.35
CA ASP A 136 -14.55 10.76 8.06
C ASP A 136 -13.33 10.00 8.58
N ALA A 137 -12.16 10.16 7.94
CA ALA A 137 -10.94 9.44 8.30
C ALA A 137 -10.50 9.66 9.75
N ALA A 138 -10.40 10.92 10.18
CA ALA A 138 -9.92 11.27 11.51
C ALA A 138 -10.76 10.68 12.66
N PRO A 139 -12.11 10.83 12.69
CA PRO A 139 -12.92 10.22 13.74
C PRO A 139 -12.91 8.68 13.70
N ILE A 140 -12.85 8.05 12.51
CA ILE A 140 -12.76 6.59 12.38
C ILE A 140 -11.44 6.06 12.99
N ALA A 141 -10.30 6.67 12.61
CA ALA A 141 -9.00 6.30 13.19
C ALA A 141 -8.94 6.55 14.70
N ALA A 142 -9.50 7.67 15.19
CA ALA A 142 -9.56 7.96 16.61
C ALA A 142 -10.39 6.94 17.41
N ALA A 143 -11.37 6.29 16.76
CA ALA A 143 -12.14 5.20 17.35
C ALA A 143 -11.40 3.84 17.31
N GLY A 144 -10.17 3.79 16.78
CA GLY A 144 -9.38 2.56 16.65
C GLY A 144 -9.80 1.65 15.49
N LYS A 145 -10.61 2.17 14.56
CA LYS A 145 -11.16 1.42 13.43
C LYS A 145 -10.37 1.67 12.14
N ARG A 146 -10.49 0.76 11.19
CA ARG A 146 -9.95 0.86 9.85
C ARG A 146 -10.87 1.68 8.96
N ILE A 147 -10.24 2.64 8.28
CA ILE A 147 -10.89 3.60 7.38
C ILE A 147 -11.05 2.93 6.02
N ASP A 148 -12.27 2.62 5.64
CA ASP A 148 -12.56 1.96 4.37
C ASP A 148 -13.19 2.92 3.38
N TYR A 149 -12.36 3.53 2.53
CA TYR A 149 -12.84 4.13 1.29
C TYR A 149 -12.97 3.04 0.23
N MET A 150 -13.89 3.23 -0.72
CA MET A 150 -14.02 2.35 -1.89
C MET A 150 -13.48 3.09 -3.13
N SER A 151 -12.67 2.41 -3.93
CA SER A 151 -12.20 2.90 -5.23
C SER A 151 -12.65 1.96 -6.36
N ILE A 152 -12.59 2.43 -7.59
CA ILE A 152 -12.83 1.63 -8.80
C ILE A 152 -11.55 1.66 -9.62
N GLU A 153 -11.09 0.48 -10.05
CA GLU A 153 -10.01 0.33 -11.03
C GLU A 153 -10.56 -0.38 -12.26
N ASN A 154 -10.35 0.26 -13.43
CA ASN A 154 -10.90 -0.11 -14.74
C ASN A 154 -12.42 0.10 -14.87
N ALA A 155 -12.82 1.26 -15.42
CA ALA A 155 -14.21 1.72 -15.54
C ALA A 155 -14.76 1.66 -16.98
#